data_AF-W6UXE6-F1
#
_entry.id   AF-W6UXE6-F1
#
_cell.length_a   1.000
_cell.length_b   1.000
_cell.length_c   1.000
_cell.angle_alpha   90.00
_cell.angle_beta   90.00
_cell.angle_gamma   90.00
#
_symmetry.space_group_name_H-M   'P 1'
#
loop_
_entity.id
_entity.type
_entity.pdbx_description
1 polymer ?
#
loop_
_entity_poly.entity_id
_entity_poly.type
_entity_poly.pdbx_seq_one_letter_code
_entity_poly.pdbx_strand_id
1 'polypeptide(L)'
;MLLKVCKCSPAECQSLWRRMSEVHQASSNTKLATQAMINLLSTYSEGNAAGARDDALKCILAVIQDPSFLSHNRLMSLKPVQFLEGEPLLEIYVSGGLGDFAAFMKKNPTFLAENGLNEKACLDKLRTLSLMKIAENAAELDYATVCKKIDLPEDQLEAFIIEAVRQRVITCKLDQINKRILITGALPRNFGAPQWQSLCRLLKEWESGLRVVQSGLATMIGTTTQ
;
A
#
# COMPACT_ATOMS: atom_id res chain seq x y z
N MET A 1 10.32 9.85 -17.98
CA MET A 1 10.60 10.06 -19.41
C MET A 1 11.35 11.36 -19.67
N LEU A 2 10.97 12.50 -19.09
CA LEU A 2 11.61 13.81 -19.34
C LEU A 2 13.13 13.84 -19.03
N LEU A 3 13.59 13.22 -17.95
CA LEU A 3 15.01 13.20 -17.58
C LEU A 3 15.90 12.37 -18.52
N LYS A 4 15.35 11.35 -19.19
CA LYS A 4 16.09 10.59 -20.22
C LYS A 4 16.28 11.43 -21.49
N VAL A 5 15.40 12.38 -21.75
CA VAL A 5 15.49 13.30 -22.90
C VAL A 5 16.47 14.44 -22.62
N CYS A 6 16.59 14.89 -21.36
CA CYS A 6 17.46 16.02 -20.98
C CYS A 6 18.95 15.71 -20.81
N LYS A 7 19.43 14.46 -20.93
CA LYS A 7 20.85 14.08 -20.72
C LYS A 7 21.47 14.64 -19.41
N CYS A 8 20.67 14.86 -18.37
CA CYS A 8 21.17 15.38 -17.10
C CYS A 8 22.02 14.33 -16.38
N SER A 9 23.09 14.78 -15.72
CA SER A 9 23.87 13.93 -14.83
C SER A 9 23.01 13.44 -13.64
N PRO A 10 23.36 12.31 -12.99
CA PRO A 10 22.61 11.82 -11.83
C PRO A 10 22.52 12.85 -10.69
N ALA A 11 23.56 13.67 -10.51
CA ALA A 11 23.62 14.72 -9.50
C ALA A 11 22.67 15.89 -9.79
N GLU A 12 22.55 16.32 -11.05
CA GLU A 12 21.60 17.37 -11.47
C GLU A 12 20.15 16.89 -11.40
N CYS A 13 19.91 15.61 -11.69
CA CYS A 13 18.60 15.01 -11.50
C CYS A 13 18.20 15.03 -10.01
N GLN A 14 19.14 14.69 -9.12
CA GLN A 14 18.90 14.68 -7.68
C GLN A 14 18.63 16.08 -7.14
N SER A 15 19.39 17.10 -7.54
CA SER A 15 19.16 18.48 -7.11
C SER A 15 17.82 19.02 -7.61
N LEU A 16 17.44 18.70 -8.85
CA LEU A 16 16.13 19.06 -9.41
C LEU A 16 15.00 18.40 -8.61
N TRP A 17 15.10 17.09 -8.32
CA TRP A 17 14.06 16.39 -7.58
C TRP A 17 13.92 16.89 -6.13
N ARG A 18 15.02 17.26 -5.45
CA ARG A 18 14.95 17.91 -4.13
C ARG A 18 14.22 19.25 -4.21
N ARG A 19 14.54 20.06 -5.22
CA ARG A 19 13.88 21.36 -5.38
C ARG A 19 12.41 21.21 -5.77
N MET A 20 12.08 20.20 -6.56
CA MET A 20 10.69 19.85 -6.85
C MET A 20 9.95 19.38 -5.62
N SER A 21 10.55 18.56 -4.75
CA SER A 21 9.90 18.12 -3.52
C SER A 21 9.66 19.27 -2.55
N GLU A 22 10.62 20.20 -2.40
CA GLU A 22 10.47 21.43 -1.61
C GLU A 22 9.34 22.32 -2.13
N VAL A 23 9.28 22.54 -3.46
CA VAL A 23 8.22 23.35 -4.09
C VAL A 23 6.85 22.67 -3.93
N HIS A 24 6.78 21.35 -4.07
CA HIS A 24 5.53 20.62 -3.88
C HIS A 24 5.08 20.58 -2.42
N GLN A 25 6.01 20.53 -1.46
CA GLN A 25 5.71 20.69 -0.03
C GLN A 25 5.16 22.09 0.29
N ALA A 26 5.79 23.14 -0.27
CA ALA A 26 5.31 24.52 -0.14
C ALA A 26 3.94 24.75 -0.81
N SER A 27 3.64 24.00 -1.87
CA SER A 27 2.36 24.07 -2.59
C SER A 27 1.28 23.16 -2.01
N SER A 28 1.50 22.56 -0.83
CA SER A 28 0.61 21.59 -0.16
C SER A 28 0.21 20.37 -0.99
N ASN A 29 0.96 20.06 -2.07
CA ASN A 29 0.69 18.94 -2.96
C ASN A 29 1.49 17.70 -2.53
N THR A 30 1.08 17.09 -1.42
CA THR A 30 1.81 15.97 -0.76
C THR A 30 2.00 14.76 -1.67
N LYS A 31 1.01 14.41 -2.51
CA LYS A 31 1.10 13.29 -3.46
C LYS A 31 2.27 13.41 -4.44
N LEU A 32 2.41 14.59 -5.05
CA LEU A 32 3.44 14.85 -6.04
C LEU A 32 4.82 15.01 -5.37
N ALA A 33 4.85 15.58 -4.16
CA ALA A 33 6.07 15.64 -3.35
C ALA A 33 6.60 14.23 -3.03
N THR A 34 5.73 13.34 -2.57
CA THR A 34 6.07 11.95 -2.27
C THR A 34 6.51 11.20 -3.53
N GLN A 35 5.81 11.39 -4.66
CA GLN A 35 6.18 10.75 -5.92
C GLN A 35 7.53 11.27 -6.47
N ALA A 36 7.80 12.58 -6.34
CA ALA A 36 9.08 13.18 -6.68
C ALA A 36 10.22 12.61 -5.81
N MET A 37 9.96 12.41 -4.52
CA MET A 37 10.95 11.87 -3.59
C MET A 37 11.22 10.37 -3.81
N ILE A 38 10.21 9.58 -4.16
CA ILE A 38 10.39 8.19 -4.62
C ILE A 38 11.21 8.14 -5.91
N ASN A 39 10.95 9.06 -6.84
CA ASN A 39 11.71 9.15 -8.08
C ASN A 39 13.17 9.56 -7.80
N LEU A 40 13.41 10.49 -6.87
CA LEU A 40 14.74 10.85 -6.40
C LEU A 40 15.49 9.61 -5.89
N LEU A 41 14.88 8.84 -4.98
CA LEU A 41 15.51 7.63 -4.42
C LEU A 41 15.78 6.57 -5.49
N SER A 42 14.94 6.49 -6.52
CA SER A 42 15.16 5.58 -7.66
C SER A 42 16.36 5.95 -8.54
N THR A 43 16.90 7.18 -8.42
CA THR A 43 18.09 7.61 -9.16
C THR A 43 19.42 7.22 -8.48
N TYR A 44 19.39 6.77 -7.22
CA TYR A 44 20.60 6.39 -6.50
C TYR A 44 21.07 4.99 -6.89
N SER A 45 22.38 4.87 -7.15
CA SER A 45 23.08 3.60 -7.38
C SER A 45 23.74 3.09 -6.09
N GLU A 46 24.18 1.83 -6.08
CA GLU A 46 24.75 1.14 -4.91
C GLU A 46 25.92 1.89 -4.26
N GLY A 47 26.76 2.57 -5.06
CA GLY A 47 27.92 3.31 -4.56
C GLY A 47 27.60 4.63 -3.84
N ASN A 48 26.40 5.19 -4.04
CA ASN A 48 26.00 6.49 -3.46
C ASN A 48 24.80 6.35 -2.49
N ALA A 49 24.36 5.12 -2.21
CA ALA A 49 23.21 4.83 -1.37
C ALA A 49 23.44 5.21 0.11
N ALA A 50 24.69 5.13 0.59
CA ALA A 50 25.04 5.48 1.98
C ALA A 50 24.83 6.98 2.30
N GLY A 51 25.07 7.86 1.32
CA GLY A 51 24.84 9.30 1.46
C GLY A 51 23.37 9.72 1.30
N ALA A 52 22.49 8.80 0.91
CA ALA A 52 21.06 9.05 0.70
C ALA A 52 20.20 8.72 1.92
N ARG A 53 20.82 8.41 3.07
CA ARG A 53 20.12 8.00 4.29
C ARG A 53 19.10 9.04 4.75
N ASP A 54 19.51 10.30 4.83
CA ASP A 54 18.63 11.40 5.28
C ASP A 54 17.49 11.67 4.30
N ASP A 55 17.77 11.58 3.00
CA ASP A 55 16.75 11.73 1.95
C ASP A 55 15.73 10.59 1.98
N ALA A 56 16.19 9.37 2.30
CA ALA A 56 15.32 8.22 2.45
C ALA A 56 14.48 8.27 3.74
N LEU A 57 15.03 8.76 4.86
CA LEU A 57 14.26 9.03 6.08
C LEU A 57 13.17 10.08 5.83
N LYS A 58 13.52 11.20 5.20
CA LYS A 58 12.53 12.22 4.79
C LYS A 58 11.46 11.63 3.88
N CYS A 59 11.84 10.74 2.96
CA CYS A 59 10.90 10.02 2.10
C CYS A 59 9.93 9.16 2.90
N ILE A 60 10.43 8.37 3.85
CA ILE A 60 9.61 7.49 4.68
C ILE A 60 8.62 8.33 5.50
N LEU A 61 9.10 9.43 6.11
CA LEU A 61 8.23 10.34 6.88
C LEU A 61 7.13 10.97 6.02
N ALA A 62 7.48 11.51 4.85
CA ALA A 62 6.50 12.10 3.93
C ALA A 62 5.48 11.05 3.44
N VAL A 63 5.94 9.82 3.19
CA VAL A 63 5.05 8.71 2.84
C VAL A 63 4.09 8.41 3.97
N ILE A 64 4.57 8.34 5.22
CA ILE A 64 3.72 8.03 6.38
C ILE A 64 2.69 9.14 6.59
N GLN A 65 3.09 10.41 6.42
CA GLN A 65 2.18 11.56 6.51
C GLN A 65 1.10 11.57 5.42
N ASP A 66 1.39 11.09 4.22
CA ASP A 66 0.42 11.07 3.12
C ASP A 66 -0.62 9.95 3.31
N PRO A 67 -1.90 10.26 3.59
CA PRO A 67 -2.93 9.23 3.78
C PRO A 67 -3.24 8.44 2.51
N SER A 68 -2.96 9.04 1.34
CA SER A 68 -3.30 8.44 0.05
C SER A 68 -2.27 7.42 -0.44
N PHE A 69 -1.07 7.42 0.14
CA PHE A 69 -0.02 6.48 -0.22
C PHE A 69 -0.13 5.22 0.65
N LEU A 70 -0.80 4.19 0.13
CA LEU A 70 -1.00 2.91 0.83
C LEU A 70 -0.03 1.81 0.36
N SER A 71 0.60 1.99 -0.80
CA SER A 71 1.45 1.00 -1.46
C SER A 71 2.94 1.13 -1.09
N HIS A 72 3.33 0.57 0.06
CA HIS A 72 4.70 0.67 0.59
C HIS A 72 5.72 -0.26 -0.12
N ASN A 73 5.27 -1.19 -0.96
CA ASN A 73 6.13 -2.14 -1.68
C ASN A 73 7.17 -1.43 -2.58
N ARG A 74 6.79 -0.32 -3.21
CA ARG A 74 7.68 0.46 -4.07
C ARG A 74 8.83 1.12 -3.29
N LEU A 75 8.70 1.31 -1.99
CA LEU A 75 9.76 1.83 -1.13
C LEU A 75 10.74 0.72 -0.74
N MET A 76 10.23 -0.47 -0.43
CA MET A 76 11.05 -1.64 -0.07
C MET A 76 11.95 -2.13 -1.21
N SER A 77 11.58 -1.87 -2.46
CA SER A 77 12.42 -2.21 -3.62
C SER A 77 13.54 -1.21 -3.90
N LEU A 78 13.58 -0.07 -3.19
CA LEU A 78 14.62 0.94 -3.35
C LEU A 78 15.85 0.56 -2.54
N LYS A 79 17.02 0.52 -3.19
CA LYS A 79 18.30 0.17 -2.56
C LYS A 79 18.66 1.06 -1.35
N PRO A 80 18.43 2.40 -1.38
CA PRO A 80 18.67 3.24 -0.20
C PRO A 80 17.81 2.85 1.01
N VAL A 81 16.59 2.36 0.77
CA VAL A 81 15.66 1.93 1.84
C VAL A 81 16.03 0.54 2.37
N GLN A 82 16.57 -0.35 1.53
CA GLN A 82 17.14 -1.64 1.96
C GLN A 82 18.41 -1.45 2.80
N PHE A 83 19.25 -0.46 2.47
CA PHE A 83 20.41 -0.12 3.29
C PHE A 83 20.02 0.50 4.65
N LEU A 84 18.77 0.93 4.77
CA LEU A 84 18.13 1.52 5.95
C LEU A 84 17.35 0.50 6.79
N GLU A 85 17.60 -0.80 6.62
CA GLU A 85 16.98 -1.96 7.30
C GLU A 85 16.91 -1.92 8.85
N GLY A 86 17.29 -0.81 9.49
CA GLY A 86 17.15 -0.54 10.92
C GLY A 86 16.05 0.44 11.32
N GLU A 87 15.17 0.90 10.41
CA GLU A 87 14.02 1.75 10.77
C GLU A 87 12.77 0.89 11.06
N PRO A 88 12.46 0.60 12.34
CA PRO A 88 11.37 -0.31 12.72
C PRO A 88 9.99 0.21 12.29
N LEU A 89 9.84 1.51 12.06
CA LEU A 89 8.57 2.11 11.69
C LEU A 89 8.11 1.64 10.31
N LEU A 90 9.00 1.61 9.31
CA LEU A 90 8.62 1.17 7.96
C LEU A 90 8.21 -0.31 7.97
N GLU A 91 8.91 -1.14 8.73
CA GLU A 91 8.57 -2.55 8.88
C GLU A 91 7.20 -2.76 9.53
N ILE A 92 6.84 -1.95 10.54
CA ILE A 92 5.49 -1.95 11.13
C ILE A 92 4.43 -1.56 10.09
N TYR A 93 4.71 -0.59 9.22
CA TYR A 93 3.79 -0.17 8.16
C TYR A 93 3.71 -1.16 6.98
N VAL A 94 4.72 -2.00 6.78
CA VAL A 94 4.75 -3.02 5.72
C VAL A 94 4.17 -4.36 6.18
N SER A 95 4.54 -4.81 7.38
CA SER A 95 4.25 -6.16 7.88
C SER A 95 3.55 -6.18 9.24
N GLY A 96 3.73 -5.13 10.05
CA GLY A 96 3.20 -5.06 11.41
C GLY A 96 1.72 -4.65 11.51
N GLY A 97 1.21 -4.69 12.74
CA GLY A 97 -0.14 -4.27 13.11
C GLY A 97 -0.17 -3.14 14.13
N LEU A 98 -1.39 -2.80 14.58
CA LEU A 98 -1.61 -1.76 15.59
C LEU A 98 -0.90 -2.05 16.92
N GLY A 99 -0.76 -3.32 17.31
CA GLY A 99 -0.04 -3.73 18.51
C GLY A 99 1.46 -3.42 18.44
N ASP A 100 2.09 -3.62 17.28
CA ASP A 100 3.51 -3.32 17.08
C ASP A 100 3.77 -1.81 17.09
N PHE A 101 2.85 -1.03 16.53
CA PHE A 101 2.89 0.43 16.60
C PHE A 101 2.74 0.94 18.04
N ALA A 102 1.81 0.39 18.82
CA ALA A 102 1.67 0.75 20.23
C ALA A 102 2.93 0.39 21.05
N ALA A 103 3.56 -0.75 20.76
CA ALA A 103 4.83 -1.12 21.37
C ALA A 103 5.99 -0.18 20.96
N PHE A 104 6.02 0.25 19.70
CA PHE A 104 6.99 1.22 19.20
C PHE A 104 6.83 2.60 19.85
N MET A 105 5.58 3.07 19.98
CA MET A 105 5.23 4.31 20.65
C MET A 105 5.64 4.34 22.13
N LYS A 106 5.47 3.22 22.83
CA LYS A 106 5.94 3.07 24.23
C LYS A 106 7.46 3.14 24.36
N LYS A 107 8.19 2.66 23.35
CA LYS A 107 9.66 2.69 23.33
C LYS A 107 10.21 4.05 22.92
N ASN A 108 9.54 4.76 22.00
CA ASN A 108 10.02 6.02 21.43
C ASN A 108 8.91 7.09 21.43
N PRO A 109 8.53 7.65 22.60
CA PRO A 109 7.43 8.61 22.70
C PRO A 109 7.74 9.96 22.05
N THR A 110 9.02 10.36 21.93
CA THR A 110 9.42 11.64 21.33
C THR A 110 9.55 11.58 19.80
N PHE A 111 9.61 10.38 19.22
CA PHE A 111 9.88 10.20 17.78
C PHE A 111 8.82 10.86 16.89
N LEU A 112 7.54 10.84 17.29
CA LEU A 112 6.49 11.52 16.52
C LEU A 112 6.65 13.05 16.56
N ALA A 113 6.97 13.61 17.73
CA ALA A 113 7.11 15.04 17.93
C ALA A 113 8.36 15.59 17.22
N GLU A 114 9.47 14.87 17.28
CA GLU A 114 10.73 15.20 16.60
C GLU A 114 10.58 15.22 15.08
N ASN A 115 9.71 14.36 14.53
CA ASN A 115 9.48 14.23 13.09
C ASN A 115 8.22 14.96 12.59
N GLY A 116 7.53 15.71 13.46
CA GLY A 116 6.30 16.45 13.10
C GLY A 116 5.16 15.56 12.60
N LEU A 117 5.10 14.31 13.07
CA LEU A 117 4.06 13.35 12.68
C LEU A 117 2.83 13.50 13.56
N ASN A 118 1.65 13.55 12.94
CA ASN A 118 0.39 13.51 13.68
C ASN A 118 0.05 12.06 14.06
N GLU A 119 0.06 11.77 15.35
CA GLU A 119 -0.24 10.44 15.91
C GLU A 119 -1.56 9.88 15.39
N LYS A 120 -2.62 10.71 15.39
CA LYS A 120 -3.95 10.30 14.95
C LYS A 120 -3.98 9.89 13.48
N ALA A 121 -3.33 10.67 12.61
CA ALA A 121 -3.24 10.35 11.19
C ALA A 121 -2.44 9.07 10.93
N CYS A 122 -1.36 8.86 11.70
CA CYS A 122 -0.55 7.64 11.62
C CYS A 122 -1.36 6.40 12.03
N LEU A 123 -2.14 6.50 13.11
CA LEU A 123 -3.05 5.45 13.59
C LEU A 123 -4.15 5.15 12.59
N ASP A 124 -4.83 6.17 12.07
CA ASP A 124 -5.92 5.99 11.10
C ASP A 124 -5.40 5.35 9.80
N LYS A 125 -4.19 5.72 9.35
CA LYS A 125 -3.52 5.07 8.23
C LYS A 125 -3.22 3.60 8.53
N LEU A 126 -2.71 3.29 9.72
CA LEU A 126 -2.40 1.92 10.10
C LEU A 126 -3.67 1.05 10.22
N ARG A 127 -4.77 1.62 10.72
CA ARG A 127 -6.10 1.00 10.72
C ARG A 127 -6.55 0.62 9.30
N THR A 128 -6.37 1.51 8.33
CA THR A 128 -6.70 1.23 6.93
C THR A 128 -5.84 0.10 6.36
N LEU A 129 -4.53 0.10 6.64
CA LEU A 129 -3.62 -0.97 6.21
C LEU A 129 -3.94 -2.32 6.88
N SER A 130 -4.35 -2.31 8.16
CA SER A 130 -4.84 -3.51 8.85
C SER A 130 -6.13 -4.03 8.22
N LEU A 131 -7.08 -3.14 7.88
CA LEU A 131 -8.31 -3.52 7.18
C LEU A 131 -8.00 -4.18 5.83
N MET A 132 -7.08 -3.61 5.03
CA MET A 132 -6.62 -4.21 3.78
C MET A 132 -6.11 -5.64 3.97
N LYS A 133 -5.29 -5.86 5.00
CA LYS A 133 -4.69 -7.17 5.25
C LYS A 133 -5.72 -8.22 5.65
N ILE A 134 -6.72 -7.82 6.43
CA ILE A 134 -7.82 -8.71 6.83
C ILE A 134 -8.70 -9.02 5.62
N ALA A 135 -9.01 -8.00 4.82
CA ALA A 135 -9.86 -8.13 3.64
C ALA A 135 -9.23 -8.93 2.50
N GLU A 136 -7.89 -9.04 2.44
CA GLU A 136 -7.17 -9.91 1.51
C GLU A 136 -7.45 -11.40 1.76
N ASN A 137 -7.68 -11.80 3.02
CA ASN A 137 -7.73 -13.22 3.41
C ASN A 137 -9.14 -13.72 3.76
N ALA A 138 -10.15 -12.86 3.73
CA ALA A 138 -11.51 -13.20 4.14
C ALA A 138 -12.55 -12.60 3.18
N ALA A 139 -13.45 -13.45 2.68
CA ALA A 139 -14.59 -13.02 1.89
C ALA A 139 -15.74 -12.48 2.75
N GLU A 140 -15.88 -12.99 3.98
CA GLU A 140 -16.85 -12.51 4.96
C GLU A 140 -16.15 -12.16 6.28
N LEU A 141 -16.55 -11.04 6.88
CA LEU A 141 -16.02 -10.58 8.16
C LEU A 141 -17.15 -10.16 9.10
N ASP A 142 -17.08 -10.65 10.34
CA ASP A 142 -17.94 -10.19 11.41
C ASP A 142 -17.46 -8.85 11.99
N TYR A 143 -18.40 -7.97 12.35
CA TYR A 143 -18.08 -6.65 12.92
C TYR A 143 -17.19 -6.77 14.16
N ALA A 144 -17.47 -7.72 15.06
CA ALA A 144 -16.70 -7.93 16.28
C ALA A 144 -15.23 -8.26 16.02
N THR A 145 -14.94 -9.05 14.97
CA THR A 145 -13.56 -9.41 14.60
C THR A 145 -12.82 -8.20 14.02
N VAL A 146 -13.51 -7.36 13.25
CA VAL A 146 -12.93 -6.16 12.65
C VAL A 146 -12.69 -5.09 13.71
N CYS A 147 -13.65 -4.82 14.61
CA CYS A 147 -13.49 -3.89 15.73
C CYS A 147 -12.29 -4.25 16.62
N LYS A 148 -12.12 -5.53 16.95
CA LYS A 148 -10.97 -6.00 17.74
C LYS A 148 -9.63 -5.79 17.04
N LYS A 149 -9.57 -6.01 15.72
CA LYS A 149 -8.32 -5.89 14.97
C LYS A 149 -7.95 -4.46 14.61
N ILE A 150 -8.93 -3.58 14.44
CA ILE A 150 -8.75 -2.17 14.06
C ILE A 150 -8.74 -1.25 15.30
N ASP A 151 -9.10 -1.78 16.48
CA ASP A 151 -9.20 -1.05 17.74
C ASP A 151 -10.06 0.21 17.59
N LEU A 152 -11.32 -0.02 17.21
CA LEU A 152 -12.31 1.00 16.89
C LEU A 152 -13.69 0.53 17.39
N PRO A 153 -14.50 1.42 18.01
CA PRO A 153 -15.86 1.06 18.44
C PRO A 153 -16.78 0.70 17.27
N GLU A 154 -17.77 -0.16 17.52
CA GLU A 154 -18.75 -0.59 16.51
C GLU A 154 -19.45 0.62 15.85
N ASP A 155 -19.78 1.66 16.61
CA ASP A 155 -20.49 2.85 16.11
C ASP A 155 -19.70 3.63 15.03
N GLN A 156 -18.37 3.55 15.05
CA GLN A 156 -17.52 4.25 14.09
C GLN A 156 -17.05 3.34 12.95
N LEU A 157 -17.31 2.03 13.05
CA LEU A 157 -16.80 1.06 12.09
C LEU A 157 -17.42 1.27 10.71
N GLU A 158 -18.73 1.51 10.64
CA GLU A 158 -19.42 1.72 9.35
C GLU A 158 -18.90 2.97 8.63
N ALA A 159 -18.76 4.09 9.34
CA ALA A 159 -18.19 5.32 8.78
C ALA A 159 -16.76 5.10 8.27
N PHE A 160 -15.95 4.33 9.00
CA PHE A 160 -14.60 3.98 8.60
C PHE A 160 -14.57 3.11 7.34
N ILE A 161 -15.45 2.10 7.25
CA ILE A 161 -15.53 1.23 6.07
C ILE A 161 -16.01 2.03 4.84
N ILE A 162 -16.98 2.94 5.02
CA ILE A 162 -17.44 3.82 3.93
C ILE A 162 -16.30 4.68 3.40
N GLU A 163 -15.45 5.22 4.28
CA GLU A 163 -14.27 5.98 3.87
C GLU A 163 -13.23 5.10 3.16
N ALA A 164 -13.00 3.87 3.63
CA ALA A 164 -12.12 2.92 2.96
C ALA A 164 -12.62 2.53 1.56
N VAL A 165 -13.94 2.40 1.38
CA VAL A 165 -14.58 2.18 0.06
C VAL A 165 -14.45 3.42 -0.82
N ARG A 166 -14.63 4.63 -0.26
CA ARG A 166 -14.44 5.91 -0.98
C ARG A 166 -13.02 6.04 -1.50
N GLN A 167 -12.03 5.65 -0.71
CA GLN A 167 -10.62 5.62 -1.08
C GLN A 167 -10.26 4.46 -2.03
N ARG A 168 -11.24 3.63 -2.41
CA ARG A 168 -11.10 2.44 -3.27
C ARG A 168 -10.11 1.41 -2.75
N VAL A 169 -9.94 1.36 -1.43
CA VAL A 169 -9.05 0.42 -0.76
C VAL A 169 -9.68 -0.97 -0.72
N ILE A 170 -10.98 -1.00 -0.47
CA ILE A 170 -11.80 -2.21 -0.47
C ILE A 170 -13.11 -1.96 -1.22
N THR A 171 -13.69 -3.04 -1.75
CA THR A 171 -15.03 -3.08 -2.32
C THR A 171 -15.80 -4.12 -1.52
N CYS A 172 -16.79 -3.68 -0.75
CA CYS A 172 -17.58 -4.55 0.11
C CYS A 172 -19.05 -4.13 0.16
N LYS A 173 -19.91 -5.04 0.62
CA LYS A 173 -21.29 -4.78 1.00
C LYS A 173 -21.43 -4.94 2.51
N LEU A 174 -22.15 -4.02 3.14
CA LEU A 174 -22.44 -4.06 4.57
C LEU A 174 -23.80 -4.70 4.80
N ASP A 175 -23.83 -5.75 5.60
CA ASP A 175 -25.05 -6.33 6.15
C ASP A 175 -25.16 -5.93 7.62
N GLN A 176 -25.91 -4.85 7.86
CA GLN A 176 -26.08 -4.27 9.18
C GLN A 176 -26.92 -5.17 10.11
N ILE A 177 -27.90 -5.91 9.57
CA ILE A 177 -28.79 -6.76 10.37
C ILE A 177 -28.01 -7.94 10.95
N ASN A 178 -27.24 -8.61 10.11
CA ASN A 178 -26.44 -9.76 10.54
C ASN A 178 -25.06 -9.37 11.11
N LYS A 179 -24.74 -8.07 11.15
CA LYS A 179 -23.42 -7.54 11.56
C LYS A 179 -22.25 -8.17 10.79
N ARG A 180 -22.39 -8.24 9.45
CA ARG A 180 -21.39 -8.83 8.54
C ARG A 180 -20.96 -7.88 7.44
N ILE A 181 -19.73 -8.08 6.97
CA ILE A 181 -19.11 -7.34 5.88
C ILE A 181 -18.75 -8.35 4.81
N LEU A 182 -19.38 -8.24 3.64
CA LEU A 182 -19.16 -9.09 2.48
C LEU A 182 -18.15 -8.41 1.56
N ILE A 183 -16.93 -8.96 1.48
CA ILE A 183 -15.85 -8.38 0.69
C ILE A 183 -15.92 -8.96 -0.73
N THR A 184 -16.03 -8.06 -1.71
CA THR A 184 -16.02 -8.39 -3.14
C THR A 184 -14.61 -8.26 -3.72
N GLY A 185 -13.80 -7.36 -3.18
CA GLY A 185 -12.40 -7.20 -3.57
C GLY A 185 -11.65 -6.28 -2.62
N ALA A 186 -10.35 -6.48 -2.50
CA ALA A 186 -9.48 -5.67 -1.67
C ALA A 186 -8.15 -5.42 -2.37
N LEU A 187 -7.60 -4.22 -2.22
CA LEU A 187 -6.21 -3.95 -2.62
C LEU A 187 -5.28 -4.64 -1.61
N PRO A 188 -4.35 -5.50 -2.08
CA PRO A 188 -3.41 -6.14 -1.18
C PRO A 188 -2.41 -5.10 -0.65
N ARG A 189 -2.13 -5.16 0.65
CA ARG A 189 -1.14 -4.31 1.32
C ARG A 189 0.27 -4.52 0.75
N ASN A 190 0.59 -5.76 0.36
CA ASN A 190 1.86 -6.16 -0.23
C ASN A 190 1.56 -7.02 -1.45
N PHE A 191 2.14 -6.67 -2.60
CA PHE A 191 2.03 -7.46 -3.82
C PHE A 191 3.41 -7.92 -4.25
N GLY A 192 3.67 -9.22 -4.13
CA GLY A 192 4.97 -9.81 -4.41
C GLY A 192 4.85 -11.11 -5.21
N ALA A 193 5.93 -11.90 -5.19
CA ALA A 193 6.00 -13.20 -5.84
C ALA A 193 4.84 -14.16 -5.49
N PRO A 194 4.37 -14.29 -4.23
CA PRO A 194 3.28 -15.23 -3.94
C PRO A 194 1.95 -14.80 -4.57
N GLN A 195 1.63 -13.50 -4.57
CA GLN A 195 0.43 -12.99 -5.24
C GLN A 195 0.50 -13.21 -6.76
N TRP A 196 1.67 -13.01 -7.38
CA TRP A 196 1.89 -13.33 -8.79
C TRP A 196 1.66 -14.81 -9.10
N GLN A 197 2.13 -15.71 -8.24
CA GLN A 197 1.90 -17.15 -8.41
C GLN A 197 0.41 -17.50 -8.31
N SER A 198 -0.31 -16.94 -7.33
CA SER A 198 -1.75 -17.14 -7.20
C SER A 198 -2.51 -16.63 -8.43
N LEU A 199 -2.14 -15.46 -8.95
CA LEU A 199 -2.74 -14.90 -10.17
C LEU A 199 -2.48 -15.80 -11.39
N CYS A 200 -1.24 -16.26 -11.57
CA CYS A 200 -0.90 -17.19 -12.64
C CYS A 200 -1.67 -18.50 -12.56
N ARG A 201 -1.92 -19.04 -11.36
CA ARG A 201 -2.76 -20.24 -11.18
C ARG A 201 -4.20 -19.96 -11.58
N LEU A 202 -4.79 -18.87 -11.09
CA LEU A 202 -6.16 -18.49 -11.41
C LEU A 202 -6.37 -18.30 -12.92
N LEU A 203 -5.42 -17.65 -13.60
CA LEU A 203 -5.48 -17.49 -15.05
C LEU A 203 -5.40 -18.82 -15.80
N LYS A 204 -4.57 -19.77 -15.34
CA LYS A 204 -4.51 -21.11 -15.94
C LYS A 204 -5.78 -21.91 -15.72
N GLU A 205 -6.42 -21.76 -14.55
CA GLU A 205 -7.72 -22.35 -14.26
C GLU A 205 -8.82 -21.76 -15.15
N TRP A 206 -8.78 -20.45 -15.40
CA TRP A 206 -9.71 -19.82 -16.35
C TRP A 206 -9.46 -20.26 -17.79
N GLU A 207 -8.19 -20.39 -18.20
CA GLU A 207 -7.83 -20.90 -19.52
C GLU A 207 -8.36 -22.33 -19.72
N SER A 208 -8.16 -23.21 -18.74
CA SER A 208 -8.65 -24.58 -18.82
C SER A 208 -10.18 -24.64 -18.81
N GLY A 209 -10.85 -23.84 -17.96
CA GLY A 209 -12.30 -23.72 -17.94
C GLY A 209 -12.89 -23.25 -19.27
N LEU A 210 -12.28 -22.24 -19.90
CA LEU A 210 -12.69 -21.75 -21.22
C LEU A 210 -12.47 -22.79 -22.32
N ARG A 211 -11.37 -23.55 -22.28
CA ARG A 211 -11.15 -24.66 -23.23
C ARG A 211 -12.19 -25.75 -23.09
N VAL A 212 -12.59 -26.09 -21.87
CA VAL A 212 -13.68 -27.05 -21.63
C VAL A 212 -14.99 -26.54 -22.24
N VAL A 213 -15.36 -25.28 -21.98
CA VAL A 213 -16.57 -24.68 -22.57
C VAL A 213 -16.49 -24.65 -24.10
N GLN A 214 -15.34 -24.29 -24.67
CA GLN A 214 -15.13 -24.27 -26.12
C GLN A 214 -15.29 -25.67 -26.74
N SER A 215 -14.72 -26.70 -26.10
CA SER A 215 -14.87 -28.08 -26.56
C SER A 215 -16.32 -28.57 -26.46
N GLY A 216 -17.03 -28.26 -25.36
CA GLY A 216 -18.44 -28.59 -25.18
C GLY A 216 -19.33 -27.92 -26.24
N LEU A 217 -19.11 -26.64 -26.53
CA LEU A 217 -19.82 -25.93 -27.59
C LEU A 217 -19.52 -26.52 -28.97
N ALA A 218 -18.27 -26.88 -29.27
CA ALA A 218 -17.90 -27.52 -30.53
C ALA A 218 -18.61 -28.87 -30.73
N THR A 219 -18.72 -29.68 -29.66
CA THR A 219 -19.45 -30.94 -29.70
C THR A 219 -20.95 -30.72 -29.93
N MET A 220 -21.57 -29.74 -29.26
CA MET A 220 -23.00 -29.44 -29.42
C MET A 220 -23.35 -28.92 -30.83
N ILE A 221 -22.48 -28.08 -31.42
CA ILE A 221 -22.69 -27.55 -32.78
C ILE A 221 -22.45 -28.64 -33.83
N GLY A 222 -21.50 -29.55 -33.60
CA GLY A 222 -21.23 -30.68 -34.51
C GLY A 222 -22.36 -31.71 -34.59
N THR A 223 -23.25 -31.77 -33.59
CA THR A 223 -24.36 -32.74 -33.54
C THR A 223 -25.66 -32.28 -34.21
N THR A 224 -25.75 -31.05 -34.72
CA THR A 224 -27.00 -30.49 -35.30
C THR A 224 -27.14 -30.73 -36.83
N THR A 225 -26.37 -31.65 -37.40
CA THR A 225 -26.54 -32.09 -38.80
C THR A 225 -26.93 -33.55 -38.84
N GLN A 226 -28.20 -33.85 -38.54
CA GLN A 226 -28.92 -35.03 -39.01
C GLN A 226 -30.31 -34.61 -39.47
#